data_AF-A0A4Q1BA24-F1
#
_entry.id   AF-A0A4Q1BA24-F1
#
_cell.length_a   1.000
_cell.length_b   1.000
_cell.length_c   1.000
_cell.angle_alpha   90.00
_cell.angle_beta   90.00
_cell.angle_gamma   90.00
#
_symmetry.space_group_name_H-M   'P 1'
#
loop_
_entity.id
_entity.type
_entity.pdbx_description
1 polymer ?
#
loop_
_entity_poly.entity_id
_entity_poly.type
_entity_poly.pdbx_seq_one_letter_code
_entity_poly.pdbx_strand_id
1 'polypeptide(L)'
;MTSTENEPGREERENSTATTMNDGDENSSGNGLIVNEGREMDNGPGIMPEVQNANRLEPAKQVVGASGPGEGGHKLDKYAYGFWDPQMKKFRGIVFKILGMTTIITILVMWATLPLYWGSLWKANRYTNRLTVRVIDRDGGIIGQSVSQGLLQQTNLKYFITSPSEFPTDDLLARNIVDEGAWAAVIINPDASTSLVNARQNGNNSYNGTSAVSIYYSQARNENAVGSYLVPNLQLEVGMVVGKFSFQSVGQYIQENANNVTAMNLLAQAPSTIAQSVSFEMINLRPYNQPVATAITLVGLIYMLIFAFILTMTNNAVREIM
;
A
#
# COMPACT_ATOMS: atom_id res chain seq x y z
N MET A 1 14.58 -52.69 -20.55
CA MET A 1 13.63 -53.45 -21.39
C MET A 1 12.31 -52.73 -21.32
N THR A 2 11.76 -52.08 -22.34
CA THR A 2 12.07 -51.79 -23.76
C THR A 2 10.85 -50.92 -24.16
N SER A 3 10.98 -49.64 -24.54
CA SER A 3 11.09 -49.12 -25.93
C SER A 3 10.11 -49.82 -26.90
N THR A 4 9.28 -49.13 -27.69
CA THR A 4 9.62 -48.33 -28.90
C THR A 4 8.29 -47.80 -29.54
N GLU A 5 8.17 -46.51 -29.90
CA GLU A 5 8.12 -45.93 -31.28
C GLU A 5 6.79 -46.16 -32.06
N ASN A 6 6.32 -45.34 -33.01
CA ASN A 6 6.96 -44.34 -33.88
C ASN A 6 5.89 -43.41 -34.52
N GLU A 7 6.28 -42.16 -34.79
CA GLU A 7 5.77 -41.34 -35.91
C GLU A 7 6.46 -41.76 -37.22
N PRO A 8 5.93 -41.44 -38.41
CA PRO A 8 6.58 -40.40 -39.23
C PRO A 8 5.71 -39.64 -40.27
N GLY A 9 6.13 -38.42 -40.64
CA GLY A 9 6.41 -38.04 -42.05
C GLY A 9 5.42 -37.21 -42.91
N ARG A 10 5.68 -35.89 -42.99
CA ARG A 10 5.75 -34.90 -44.13
C ARG A 10 5.09 -35.09 -45.55
N GLU A 11 4.84 -33.90 -46.15
CA GLU A 11 4.58 -33.50 -47.59
C GLU A 11 3.10 -33.51 -48.07
N GLU A 12 2.53 -32.63 -48.92
CA GLU A 12 2.94 -31.49 -49.77
C GLU A 12 1.66 -30.71 -50.24
N ARG A 13 1.83 -29.41 -50.59
CA ARG A 13 1.14 -28.56 -51.61
C ARG A 13 -0.38 -28.55 -51.83
N GLU A 14 -0.96 -27.34 -51.86
CA GLU A 14 -1.87 -26.91 -52.94
C GLU A 14 -1.97 -25.37 -53.08
N ASN A 15 -2.21 -24.90 -54.30
CA ASN A 15 -2.10 -23.53 -54.83
C ASN A 15 -3.43 -23.16 -55.51
N SER A 16 -3.97 -21.94 -55.35
CA SER A 16 -4.89 -21.33 -56.35
C SER A 16 -5.18 -19.82 -56.15
N THR A 17 -4.70 -19.01 -57.10
CA THR A 17 -5.33 -17.90 -57.89
C THR A 17 -6.83 -17.60 -57.66
N ALA A 18 -7.46 -16.42 -57.85
CA ALA A 18 -7.23 -15.14 -58.56
C ALA A 18 -8.41 -14.17 -58.17
N THR A 19 -8.34 -12.82 -58.10
CA THR A 19 -8.65 -11.84 -59.18
C THR A 19 -9.52 -10.62 -58.69
N THR A 20 -8.99 -9.40 -58.93
CA THR A 20 -9.58 -8.07 -59.28
C THR A 20 -10.44 -7.13 -58.39
N MET A 21 -10.02 -5.84 -58.45
CA MET A 21 -10.75 -4.58 -58.75
C MET A 21 -11.14 -3.55 -57.64
N ASN A 22 -10.32 -2.49 -57.60
CA ASN A 22 -10.59 -1.05 -57.81
C ASN A 22 -11.36 -0.13 -56.82
N ASP A 23 -10.61 0.91 -56.41
CA ASP A 23 -10.89 2.34 -56.09
C ASP A 23 -11.91 2.80 -55.04
N GLY A 24 -11.43 3.68 -54.14
CA GLY A 24 -12.23 4.66 -53.40
C GLY A 24 -11.69 5.12 -52.03
N ASP A 25 -10.79 6.12 -52.04
CA ASP A 25 -10.56 7.22 -51.09
C ASP A 25 -10.30 7.05 -49.55
N GLU A 26 -9.45 7.97 -49.08
CA GLU A 26 -9.20 8.48 -47.71
C GLU A 26 -8.06 7.91 -46.82
N ASN A 27 -6.90 8.58 -46.93
CA ASN A 27 -6.12 9.21 -45.86
C ASN A 27 -5.77 8.42 -44.56
N SER A 28 -4.52 7.92 -44.46
CA SER A 28 -3.68 8.02 -43.24
C SER A 28 -2.28 7.44 -43.45
N SER A 29 -1.26 8.26 -43.16
CA SER A 29 0.02 7.91 -42.50
C SER A 29 0.76 6.61 -42.88
N GLY A 30 1.91 6.74 -43.55
CA GLY A 30 2.94 5.70 -43.54
C GLY A 30 3.84 5.69 -44.78
N ASN A 31 4.98 6.39 -44.74
CA ASN A 31 5.95 6.33 -45.84
C ASN A 31 6.98 5.22 -45.56
N GLY A 32 6.80 4.08 -46.24
CA GLY A 32 7.77 2.99 -46.33
C GLY A 32 8.27 2.84 -47.77
N LEU A 33 9.60 2.77 -47.89
CA LEU A 33 10.42 2.03 -48.87
C LEU A 33 10.31 2.37 -50.38
N ILE A 34 11.38 2.98 -50.91
CA ILE A 34 11.77 2.90 -52.33
C ILE A 34 12.90 1.87 -52.45
N VAL A 35 12.70 0.91 -53.36
CA VAL A 35 13.67 -0.12 -53.76
C VAL A 35 14.58 0.40 -54.89
N ASN A 36 15.79 -0.12 -54.87
CA ASN A 36 17.04 0.30 -55.48
C ASN A 36 17.20 -0.14 -56.96
N GLU A 37 17.89 0.68 -57.76
CA GLU A 37 18.49 0.36 -59.06
C GLU A 37 19.71 1.31 -59.14
N GLY A 38 20.99 0.98 -59.25
CA GLY A 38 21.75 -0.20 -59.61
C GLY A 38 23.05 0.31 -60.28
N ARG A 39 24.22 -0.30 -59.97
CA ARG A 39 25.61 -0.01 -60.44
C ARG A 39 26.38 0.98 -59.54
N GLU A 40 27.58 0.72 -59.03
CA GLU A 40 28.70 -0.13 -59.48
C GLU A 40 29.53 -0.55 -58.25
N MET A 41 30.13 -1.75 -58.31
CA MET A 41 31.00 -2.28 -57.26
C MET A 41 32.40 -1.65 -57.39
N ASP A 42 32.86 -0.96 -56.34
CA ASP A 42 34.30 -0.67 -56.12
C ASP A 42 34.77 -1.41 -54.86
N ASN A 43 35.78 -2.26 -55.04
CA ASN A 43 36.33 -3.14 -54.03
C ASN A 43 37.47 -2.43 -53.28
N GLY A 44 37.20 -1.93 -52.08
CA GLY A 44 38.21 -1.44 -51.14
C GLY A 44 37.71 -1.53 -49.68
N PRO A 45 38.56 -1.91 -48.69
CA PRO A 45 38.09 -2.22 -47.34
C PRO A 45 37.90 -0.94 -46.53
N GLY A 46 36.77 -0.26 -46.72
CA GLY A 46 36.37 0.95 -46.00
C GLY A 46 35.32 0.67 -44.94
N ILE A 47 35.70 0.77 -43.67
CA ILE A 47 34.81 0.66 -42.50
C ILE A 47 33.89 1.89 -42.45
N MET A 48 32.58 1.68 -42.26
CA MET A 48 31.55 2.73 -42.20
C MET A 48 31.73 3.65 -40.97
N PRO A 49 31.40 4.96 -41.03
CA PRO A 49 31.81 5.96 -40.01
C PRO A 49 30.97 5.97 -38.71
N GLU A 50 29.97 5.12 -38.58
CA GLU A 50 28.98 5.23 -37.48
C GLU A 50 29.33 4.42 -36.23
N VAL A 51 30.38 3.58 -36.29
CA VAL A 51 30.84 2.77 -35.14
C VAL A 51 31.82 3.55 -34.23
N GLN A 52 32.24 4.75 -34.62
CA GLN A 52 33.35 5.44 -33.97
C GLN A 52 32.94 6.38 -32.82
N ASN A 53 31.66 6.75 -32.71
CA ASN A 53 31.19 7.70 -31.70
C ASN A 53 30.70 7.08 -30.38
N ALA A 54 30.56 5.76 -30.29
CA ALA A 54 30.31 5.07 -29.01
C ALA A 54 31.58 4.94 -28.14
N ASN A 55 32.76 5.14 -28.73
CA ASN A 55 34.06 4.98 -28.05
C ASN A 55 34.65 6.29 -27.49
N ARG A 56 33.88 7.39 -27.45
CA ARG A 56 34.38 8.72 -27.03
C ARG A 56 33.76 9.28 -25.74
N LEU A 57 33.04 8.46 -24.98
CA LEU A 57 32.74 8.81 -23.60
C LEU A 57 33.97 8.47 -22.76
N GLU A 58 34.67 9.50 -22.27
CA GLU A 58 35.74 9.30 -21.30
C GLU A 58 35.18 8.49 -20.12
N PRO A 59 35.90 7.46 -19.65
CA PRO A 59 35.45 6.72 -18.48
C PRO A 59 35.32 7.70 -17.32
N ALA A 60 34.15 7.71 -16.69
CA ALA A 60 33.94 8.44 -15.44
C ALA A 60 35.11 8.12 -14.52
N LYS A 61 35.87 9.15 -14.15
CA LYS A 61 37.08 9.07 -13.34
C LYS A 61 36.85 8.10 -12.20
N GLN A 62 37.42 6.91 -12.33
CA GLN A 62 37.31 5.82 -11.37
C GLN A 62 37.71 6.40 -10.02
N VAL A 63 36.77 6.45 -9.07
CA VAL A 63 37.09 6.74 -7.67
C VAL A 63 38.17 5.74 -7.30
N VAL A 64 39.35 6.27 -6.97
CA VAL A 64 40.61 5.55 -6.76
C VAL A 64 40.39 4.35 -5.85
N GLY A 65 40.07 3.22 -6.48
CA GLY A 65 39.89 1.92 -5.85
C GLY A 65 41.27 1.31 -5.67
N ALA A 66 41.52 0.81 -4.47
CA ALA A 66 42.79 0.29 -3.99
C ALA A 66 43.62 -0.40 -5.07
N SER A 67 44.80 0.16 -5.34
CA SER A 67 45.87 -0.42 -6.14
C SER A 67 46.08 -1.90 -5.79
N GLY A 68 45.94 -2.77 -6.79
CA GLY A 68 46.26 -4.19 -6.70
C GLY A 68 47.70 -4.43 -6.25
N PRO A 69 48.02 -5.63 -5.71
CA PRO A 69 49.36 -5.92 -5.23
C PRO A 69 50.36 -5.85 -6.40
N GLY A 70 51.43 -5.10 -6.17
CA GLY A 70 52.40 -4.68 -7.18
C GLY A 70 52.98 -5.78 -8.06
N GLU A 71 53.32 -5.36 -9.27
CA GLU A 71 54.06 -6.10 -10.29
C GLU A 71 55.29 -6.79 -9.67
N GLY A 72 55.30 -8.13 -9.66
CA GLY A 72 56.44 -8.88 -9.15
C GLY A 72 56.19 -10.36 -8.79
N GLY A 73 54.99 -10.89 -8.98
CA GLY A 73 54.69 -12.32 -8.79
C GLY A 73 54.05 -12.93 -10.03
N HIS A 74 54.40 -14.19 -10.34
CA HIS A 74 53.83 -14.99 -11.42
C HIS A 74 52.31 -14.76 -11.57
N LYS A 75 51.86 -14.41 -12.78
CA LYS A 75 50.43 -14.39 -13.15
C LYS A 75 49.87 -15.78 -12.91
N LEU A 76 48.94 -15.91 -11.98
CA LEU A 76 48.23 -17.17 -11.71
C LEU A 76 47.31 -17.51 -12.88
N ASP A 77 47.28 -18.79 -13.27
CA ASP A 77 46.37 -19.28 -14.30
C ASP A 77 44.91 -19.17 -13.85
N LYS A 78 44.05 -18.60 -14.71
CA LYS A 78 42.63 -18.43 -14.42
C LYS A 78 41.96 -19.79 -14.26
N TYR A 79 41.16 -19.94 -13.19
CA TYR A 79 40.38 -21.16 -12.85
C TYR A 79 41.19 -22.40 -12.45
N ALA A 80 42.51 -22.31 -12.28
CA ALA A 80 43.36 -23.47 -11.96
C ALA A 80 43.46 -23.81 -10.45
N TYR A 81 43.01 -22.90 -9.56
CA TYR A 81 43.24 -22.98 -8.12
C TYR A 81 41.93 -23.01 -7.31
N GLY A 82 41.91 -23.81 -6.25
CA GLY A 82 40.83 -23.80 -5.26
C GLY A 82 40.94 -22.61 -4.30
N PHE A 83 39.84 -22.23 -3.66
CA PHE A 83 39.81 -21.08 -2.72
C PHE A 83 40.84 -21.21 -1.58
N TRP A 84 41.17 -22.42 -1.14
CA TRP A 84 42.10 -22.67 -0.04
C TRP A 84 43.56 -22.87 -0.45
N ASP A 85 43.88 -22.77 -1.75
CA ASP A 85 45.24 -22.98 -2.26
C ASP A 85 46.24 -21.97 -1.64
N PRO A 86 47.43 -22.42 -1.22
CA PRO A 86 48.51 -21.55 -0.73
C PRO A 86 48.83 -20.36 -1.65
N GLN A 87 48.69 -20.53 -2.98
CA GLN A 87 48.98 -19.46 -3.95
C GLN A 87 47.94 -18.33 -3.93
N MET A 88 46.71 -18.62 -3.45
CA MET A 88 45.62 -17.64 -3.30
C MET A 88 45.69 -16.85 -1.98
N LYS A 89 46.67 -17.13 -1.09
CA LYS A 89 46.74 -16.54 0.26
C LYS A 89 46.76 -15.00 0.26
N LYS A 90 47.46 -14.38 -0.70
CA LYS A 90 47.50 -12.91 -0.85
C LYS A 90 46.16 -12.35 -1.32
N PHE A 91 45.54 -12.98 -2.31
CA PHE A 91 44.22 -12.59 -2.84
C PHE A 91 43.13 -12.73 -1.76
N ARG A 92 43.12 -13.81 -0.97
CA ARG A 92 42.20 -13.98 0.18
C ARG A 92 42.36 -12.87 1.21
N GLY A 93 43.59 -12.44 1.50
CA GLY A 93 43.82 -11.32 2.43
C GLY A 93 43.18 -10.02 1.95
N ILE A 94 43.23 -9.75 0.64
CA ILE A 94 42.58 -8.59 0.02
C ILE A 94 41.05 -8.74 0.09
N VAL A 95 40.53 -9.92 -0.22
CA VAL A 95 39.09 -10.24 -0.14
C VAL A 95 38.54 -10.00 1.26
N PHE A 96 39.18 -10.57 2.29
CA PHE A 96 38.75 -10.38 3.67
C PHE A 96 38.85 -8.91 4.12
N LYS A 97 39.87 -8.17 3.65
CA LYS A 97 39.99 -6.74 3.92
C LYS A 97 38.86 -5.93 3.30
N ILE A 98 38.50 -6.19 2.04
CA ILE A 98 37.41 -5.51 1.33
C ILE A 98 36.06 -5.86 1.96
N LEU A 99 35.78 -7.15 2.21
CA LEU A 99 34.55 -7.60 2.86
C LEU A 99 34.41 -7.04 4.28
N GLY A 100 35.50 -7.05 5.06
CA GLY A 100 35.53 -6.48 6.40
C GLY A 100 35.28 -4.97 6.40
N MET A 101 35.96 -4.22 5.53
CA MET A 101 35.75 -2.77 5.41
C MET A 101 34.31 -2.44 5.00
N THR A 102 33.76 -3.15 4.01
CA THR A 102 32.38 -2.98 3.56
C THR A 102 31.38 -3.27 4.68
N THR A 103 31.61 -4.32 5.46
CA THR A 103 30.78 -4.67 6.61
C THR A 103 30.78 -3.55 7.66
N ILE A 104 31.96 -3.02 8.00
CA ILE A 104 32.09 -1.90 8.94
C ILE A 104 31.36 -0.67 8.42
N ILE A 105 31.54 -0.30 7.15
CA ILE A 105 30.85 0.85 6.55
C ILE A 105 29.32 0.64 6.60
N THR A 106 28.85 -0.57 6.31
CA THR A 106 27.41 -0.91 6.36
C THR A 106 26.86 -0.76 7.77
N ILE A 107 27.58 -1.25 8.77
CA ILE A 107 27.22 -1.10 10.19
C ILE A 107 27.17 0.39 10.56
N LEU A 108 28.17 1.18 10.17
CA LEU A 108 28.20 2.61 10.47
C LEU A 108 27.02 3.36 9.82
N VAL A 109 26.69 3.04 8.57
CA VAL A 109 25.53 3.61 7.87
C VAL A 109 24.23 3.23 8.59
N MET A 110 24.09 1.97 9.00
CA MET A 110 22.92 1.51 9.76
C MET A 110 22.78 2.25 11.10
N TRP A 111 23.88 2.43 11.84
CA TRP A 111 23.88 3.22 13.08
C TRP A 111 23.59 4.70 12.84
N ALA A 112 24.01 5.26 11.71
CA ALA A 112 23.72 6.64 11.35
C ALA A 112 22.25 6.86 10.97
N THR A 113 21.58 5.88 10.36
CA THR A 113 20.16 6.00 9.94
C THR A 113 19.17 5.60 11.04
N LEU A 114 19.56 4.79 12.02
CA LEU A 114 18.73 4.40 13.16
C LEU A 114 18.07 5.59 13.89
N PRO A 115 18.80 6.68 14.22
CA PRO A 115 18.18 7.88 14.80
C PRO A 115 17.15 8.54 13.89
N LEU A 116 17.30 8.47 12.56
CA LEU A 116 16.32 9.03 11.62
C LEU A 116 15.01 8.25 11.68
N TYR A 117 15.07 6.92 11.81
CA TYR A 117 13.87 6.10 11.97
C TYR A 117 13.06 6.49 13.22
N TRP A 118 13.70 6.52 14.39
CA TRP A 118 13.03 6.94 15.64
C TRP A 118 12.62 8.41 15.61
N GLY A 119 13.42 9.26 14.96
CA GLY A 119 13.07 10.66 14.72
C GLY A 119 11.81 10.82 13.87
N SER A 120 11.62 9.99 12.85
CA SER A 120 10.43 10.02 12.01
C SER A 120 9.15 9.62 12.74
N LEU A 121 9.27 8.75 13.76
CA LEU A 121 8.16 8.32 14.62
C LEU A 121 7.90 9.31 15.77
N TRP A 122 8.83 10.23 16.04
CA TRP A 122 8.70 11.20 17.12
C TRP A 122 7.46 12.09 16.88
N LYS A 123 6.59 12.21 17.90
CA LYS A 123 5.38 13.08 17.89
C LYS A 123 4.39 12.73 16.78
N ALA A 124 4.31 11.47 16.34
CA ALA A 124 3.24 11.02 15.44
C ALA A 124 1.83 11.40 15.96
N ASN A 125 1.62 11.36 17.29
CA ASN A 125 0.41 11.85 17.97
C ASN A 125 0.01 13.30 17.63
N ARG A 126 0.96 14.18 17.31
CA ARG A 126 0.66 15.60 17.03
C ARG A 126 -0.09 15.79 15.71
N TYR A 127 -0.04 14.79 14.83
CA TYR A 127 -0.61 14.84 13.48
C TYR A 127 -1.88 14.00 13.34
N THR A 128 -2.45 13.49 14.43
CA THR A 128 -3.73 12.76 14.40
C THR A 128 -4.86 13.63 13.83
N ASN A 129 -4.78 14.95 14.03
CA ASN A 129 -5.69 15.93 13.45
C ASN A 129 -5.58 16.08 11.91
N ARG A 130 -4.74 15.28 11.25
CA ARG A 130 -4.68 15.15 9.80
C ARG A 130 -5.38 13.88 9.31
N LEU A 131 -5.72 12.95 10.20
CA LEU A 131 -6.49 11.76 9.88
C LEU A 131 -7.93 12.18 9.60
N THR A 132 -8.28 12.20 8.31
CA THR A 132 -9.59 12.63 7.83
C THR A 132 -10.64 11.55 8.08
N VAL A 133 -11.68 11.90 8.80
CA VAL A 133 -12.84 11.05 9.07
C VAL A 133 -14.07 11.67 8.46
N ARG A 134 -14.73 10.92 7.59
CA ARG A 134 -15.95 11.37 6.92
C ARG A 134 -17.14 11.15 7.84
N VAL A 135 -18.07 12.10 7.90
CA VAL A 135 -19.34 11.96 8.63
C VAL A 135 -20.48 12.06 7.63
N ILE A 136 -21.31 11.01 7.57
CA ILE A 136 -22.44 10.90 6.64
C ILE A 136 -23.71 10.68 7.47
N ASP A 137 -24.62 11.65 7.42
CA ASP A 137 -25.91 11.57 8.11
C ASP A 137 -27.00 11.08 7.17
N ARG A 138 -27.35 9.78 7.25
CA ARG A 138 -28.49 9.20 6.50
C ARG A 138 -29.78 9.17 7.31
N ASP A 139 -29.73 9.55 8.59
CA ASP A 139 -30.90 9.61 9.47
C ASP A 139 -31.71 10.88 9.21
N GLY A 140 -31.04 12.03 9.11
CA GLY A 140 -31.66 13.35 8.96
C GLY A 140 -32.48 13.81 10.19
N GLY A 141 -32.57 12.97 11.22
CA GLY A 141 -33.27 13.22 12.48
C GLY A 141 -32.38 13.81 13.56
N ILE A 142 -32.88 13.78 14.80
CA ILE A 142 -32.18 14.39 15.94
C ILE A 142 -30.87 13.69 16.29
N ILE A 143 -30.81 12.36 16.12
CA ILE A 143 -29.58 11.58 16.30
C ILE A 143 -28.55 11.99 15.24
N GLY A 144 -28.94 11.97 13.96
CA GLY A 144 -28.09 12.38 12.84
C GLY A 144 -27.45 13.74 13.04
N GLN A 145 -28.27 14.75 13.35
CA GLN A 145 -27.81 16.13 13.56
C GLN A 145 -26.91 16.25 14.81
N SER A 146 -27.30 15.64 15.93
CA SER A 146 -26.54 15.74 17.19
C SER A 146 -25.18 15.06 17.09
N VAL A 147 -25.13 13.87 16.50
CA VAL A 147 -23.87 13.12 16.30
C VAL A 147 -22.98 13.86 15.32
N SER A 148 -23.53 14.32 14.18
CA SER A 148 -22.74 15.04 13.18
C SER A 148 -22.12 16.32 13.73
N GLN A 149 -22.91 17.14 14.44
CA GLN A 149 -22.40 18.37 15.07
C GLN A 149 -21.42 18.08 16.21
N GLY A 150 -21.68 17.05 17.02
CA GLY A 150 -20.82 16.66 18.12
C GLY A 150 -19.44 16.18 17.65
N LEU A 151 -19.38 15.47 16.52
CA LEU A 151 -18.12 15.02 15.91
C LEU A 151 -17.33 16.16 15.27
N LEU A 152 -18.00 17.12 14.62
CA LEU A 152 -17.32 18.29 14.05
C LEU A 152 -16.64 19.19 15.08
N GLN A 153 -17.07 19.13 16.35
CA GLN A 153 -16.45 19.87 17.45
C GLN A 153 -15.18 19.18 17.99
N GLN A 154 -14.95 17.92 17.64
CA GLN A 154 -13.78 17.17 18.09
C GLN A 154 -12.52 17.58 17.31
N THR A 155 -11.38 17.54 17.98
CA THR A 155 -10.12 18.06 17.42
C THR A 155 -9.00 17.02 17.29
N ASN A 156 -9.13 15.82 17.87
CA ASN A 156 -8.06 14.83 17.78
C ASN A 156 -7.99 14.21 16.40
N LEU A 157 -9.14 14.07 15.71
CA LEU A 157 -9.27 13.66 14.32
C LEU A 157 -9.89 14.79 13.48
N LYS A 158 -9.72 14.72 12.16
CA LYS A 158 -10.29 15.70 11.24
C LYS A 158 -11.62 15.22 10.70
N TYR A 159 -12.70 15.55 11.40
CA TYR A 159 -14.05 15.27 10.93
C TYR A 159 -14.49 16.26 9.85
N PHE A 160 -15.21 15.76 8.84
CA PHE A 160 -15.85 16.59 7.83
C PHE A 160 -17.15 15.95 7.35
N ILE A 161 -18.16 16.78 7.08
CA ILE A 161 -19.45 16.31 6.58
C ILE A 161 -19.33 15.92 5.11
N THR A 162 -20.02 14.86 4.74
CA THR A 162 -20.26 14.49 3.35
C THR A 162 -21.75 14.27 3.14
N SER A 163 -22.24 14.71 1.98
CA SER A 163 -23.63 14.49 1.62
C SER A 163 -23.91 12.99 1.47
N PRO A 164 -25.03 12.49 2.02
CA PRO A 164 -25.49 11.12 1.78
C PRO A 164 -25.64 10.76 0.29
N SER A 165 -25.90 11.76 -0.55
CA SER A 165 -26.03 11.58 -2.01
C SER A 165 -24.72 11.21 -2.71
N GLU A 166 -23.55 11.54 -2.12
CA GLU A 166 -22.23 11.17 -2.66
C GLU A 166 -21.98 9.66 -2.51
N PHE A 167 -22.48 9.06 -1.42
CA PHE A 167 -22.34 7.63 -1.11
C PHE A 167 -23.68 7.03 -0.67
N PRO A 168 -24.58 6.75 -1.63
CA PRO A 168 -25.92 6.24 -1.32
C PRO A 168 -25.91 4.81 -0.76
N THR A 169 -24.87 4.02 -1.06
CA THR A 169 -24.72 2.65 -0.58
C THR A 169 -23.45 2.46 0.24
N ASP A 170 -23.48 1.49 1.16
CA ASP A 170 -22.32 1.14 1.98
C ASP A 170 -21.18 0.56 1.16
N ASP A 171 -21.48 -0.15 0.07
CA ASP A 171 -20.46 -0.71 -0.82
C ASP A 171 -19.62 0.37 -1.51
N LEU A 172 -20.26 1.45 -1.97
CA LEU A 172 -19.55 2.57 -2.59
C LEU A 172 -18.67 3.29 -1.57
N LEU A 173 -19.17 3.47 -0.35
CA LEU A 173 -18.37 4.05 0.73
C LEU A 173 -17.21 3.13 1.12
N ALA A 174 -17.45 1.84 1.28
CA ALA A 174 -16.44 0.86 1.62
C ALA A 174 -15.30 0.85 0.60
N ARG A 175 -15.64 0.90 -0.70
CA ARG A 175 -14.65 1.07 -1.78
C ARG A 175 -13.87 2.37 -1.63
N ASN A 176 -14.55 3.50 -1.38
CA ASN A 176 -13.87 4.79 -1.17
C ASN A 176 -12.87 4.77 0.00
N ILE A 177 -13.22 4.11 1.10
CA ILE A 177 -12.34 3.98 2.27
C ILE A 177 -11.16 3.04 1.98
N VAL A 178 -11.38 1.96 1.22
CA VAL A 178 -10.31 1.07 0.77
C VAL A 178 -9.38 1.77 -0.23
N ASP A 179 -9.93 2.59 -1.12
CA ASP A 179 -9.21 3.41 -2.11
C ASP A 179 -8.65 4.71 -1.52
N GLU A 180 -8.51 4.77 -0.20
CA GLU A 180 -7.82 5.82 0.54
C GLU A 180 -8.46 7.23 0.50
N GLY A 181 -9.72 7.35 0.10
CA GLY A 181 -10.46 8.62 0.05
C GLY A 181 -10.64 9.30 1.42
N ALA A 182 -10.64 8.53 2.50
CA ALA A 182 -10.54 8.99 3.89
C ALA A 182 -9.90 7.89 4.76
N TRP A 183 -9.57 8.19 6.02
CA TRP A 183 -9.04 7.19 6.96
C TRP A 183 -10.14 6.33 7.57
N ALA A 184 -11.31 6.93 7.81
CA ALA A 184 -12.51 6.25 8.25
C ALA A 184 -13.76 7.02 7.80
N ALA A 185 -14.91 6.37 7.89
CA ALA A 185 -16.22 7.01 7.76
C ALA A 185 -17.11 6.63 8.93
N VAL A 186 -17.83 7.61 9.47
CA VAL A 186 -18.90 7.46 10.44
C VAL A 186 -20.21 7.69 9.69
N ILE A 187 -21.03 6.64 9.60
CA ILE A 187 -22.37 6.70 9.03
C ILE A 187 -23.35 6.72 10.19
N ILE A 188 -24.23 7.72 10.22
CA ILE A 188 -25.47 7.62 11.00
C ILE A 188 -26.49 6.92 10.10
N ASN A 189 -26.94 5.74 10.53
CA ASN A 189 -27.79 4.89 9.72
C ASN A 189 -29.19 5.50 9.55
N PRO A 190 -29.87 5.20 8.42
CA PRO A 190 -31.22 5.67 8.20
C PRO A 190 -32.16 5.18 9.31
N ASP A 191 -33.16 6.00 9.63
CA ASP A 191 -34.18 5.71 10.65
C ASP A 191 -33.63 5.45 12.06
N ALA A 192 -32.40 5.85 12.38
CA ALA A 192 -31.84 5.72 13.73
C ALA A 192 -32.71 6.47 14.77
N SER A 193 -33.12 7.70 14.46
CA SER A 193 -33.99 8.50 15.33
C SER A 193 -35.37 7.88 15.47
N THR A 194 -35.97 7.50 14.34
CA THR A 194 -37.32 6.92 14.29
C THR A 194 -37.38 5.57 14.99
N SER A 195 -36.37 4.71 14.82
CA SER A 195 -36.29 3.39 15.46
C SER A 195 -36.19 3.50 16.97
N LEU A 196 -35.42 4.46 17.51
CA LEU A 196 -35.35 4.70 18.95
C LEU A 196 -36.70 5.14 19.53
N VAL A 197 -37.36 6.09 18.87
CA VAL A 197 -38.70 6.57 19.28
C VAL A 197 -39.71 5.44 19.24
N ASN A 198 -39.76 4.68 18.14
CA ASN A 198 -40.66 3.54 17.99
C ASN A 198 -40.38 2.45 19.02
N ALA A 199 -39.12 2.19 19.37
CA ALA A 199 -38.77 1.19 20.37
C ALA A 199 -39.27 1.59 21.76
N ARG A 200 -39.18 2.88 22.11
CA ARG A 200 -39.71 3.42 23.38
C ARG A 200 -41.24 3.42 23.43
N GLN A 201 -41.89 3.78 22.32
CA GLN A 201 -43.35 3.84 22.22
C GLN A 201 -44.03 2.46 22.19
N ASN A 202 -43.32 1.43 21.71
CA ASN A 202 -43.87 0.06 21.62
C ASN A 202 -43.27 -0.92 22.63
N GLY A 203 -42.33 -0.48 23.46
CA GLY A 203 -41.65 -1.37 24.43
C GLY A 203 -40.86 -2.49 23.74
N ASN A 204 -40.17 -2.19 22.64
CA ASN A 204 -39.43 -3.18 21.87
C ASN A 204 -38.15 -3.63 22.59
N ASN A 205 -38.20 -4.80 23.25
CA ASN A 205 -37.05 -5.40 23.93
C ASN A 205 -35.92 -5.84 22.97
N SER A 206 -36.21 -6.04 21.68
CA SER A 206 -35.22 -6.43 20.68
C SER A 206 -34.49 -5.23 20.05
N TYR A 207 -34.73 -4.01 20.53
CA TYR A 207 -34.03 -2.82 20.04
C TYR A 207 -32.52 -2.91 20.30
N ASN A 208 -31.72 -2.59 19.27
CA ASN A 208 -30.27 -2.55 19.34
C ASN A 208 -29.77 -1.15 18.96
N GLY A 209 -29.27 -0.38 19.94
CA GLY A 209 -28.72 0.95 19.66
C GLY A 209 -27.40 0.93 18.89
N THR A 210 -26.71 -0.21 18.81
CA THR A 210 -25.43 -0.35 18.10
C THR A 210 -25.58 -0.17 16.59
N SER A 211 -26.75 -0.47 16.04
CA SER A 211 -27.05 -0.25 14.62
C SER A 211 -27.37 1.22 14.28
N ALA A 212 -27.34 2.14 15.25
CA ALA A 212 -27.61 3.56 14.96
C ALA A 212 -26.45 4.23 14.23
N VAL A 213 -25.22 3.84 14.53
CA VAL A 213 -24.00 4.43 13.93
C VAL A 213 -23.07 3.31 13.49
N SER A 214 -22.63 3.34 12.24
CA SER A 214 -21.67 2.37 11.69
C SER A 214 -20.39 3.09 11.28
N ILE A 215 -19.26 2.61 11.78
CA ILE A 215 -17.95 3.21 11.54
C ILE A 215 -17.13 2.28 10.66
N TYR A 216 -16.81 2.71 9.44
CA TYR A 216 -16.04 1.95 8.47
C TYR A 216 -14.59 2.42 8.47
N TYR A 217 -13.65 1.48 8.54
CA TYR A 217 -12.22 1.75 8.46
C TYR A 217 -11.47 0.56 7.83
N SER A 218 -10.26 0.81 7.31
CA SER A 218 -9.39 -0.20 6.72
C SER A 218 -8.11 -0.31 7.53
N GLN A 219 -7.97 -1.38 8.32
CA GLN A 219 -6.76 -1.56 9.14
C GLN A 219 -5.52 -1.92 8.30
N ALA A 220 -5.69 -2.69 7.23
CA ALA A 220 -4.58 -3.09 6.37
C ALA A 220 -3.89 -1.92 5.65
N ARG A 221 -4.51 -0.73 5.60
CA ARG A 221 -3.89 0.49 5.04
C ARG A 221 -2.58 0.83 5.74
N ASN A 222 -2.62 0.85 7.08
CA ASN A 222 -1.45 1.04 7.92
C ASN A 222 -1.81 0.58 9.33
N GLU A 223 -1.40 -0.64 9.69
CA GLU A 223 -1.78 -1.25 10.96
C GLU A 223 -1.31 -0.43 12.18
N ASN A 224 -0.12 0.18 12.09
CA ASN A 224 0.44 0.96 13.19
C ASN A 224 -0.36 2.25 13.40
N ALA A 225 -0.62 3.00 12.34
CA ALA A 225 -1.37 4.25 12.43
C ALA A 225 -2.82 4.01 12.83
N VAL A 226 -3.46 2.99 12.25
CA VAL A 226 -4.86 2.66 12.53
C VAL A 226 -5.02 2.14 13.96
N GLY A 227 -4.16 1.21 14.38
CA GLY A 227 -4.22 0.58 15.70
C GLY A 227 -3.79 1.50 16.84
N SER A 228 -2.79 2.35 16.64
CA SER A 228 -2.26 3.21 17.71
C SER A 228 -2.95 4.56 17.82
N TYR A 229 -3.51 5.07 16.71
CA TYR A 229 -4.04 6.44 16.66
C TYR A 229 -5.49 6.50 16.20
N LEU A 230 -5.83 5.95 15.04
CA LEU A 230 -7.17 6.15 14.47
C LEU A 230 -8.28 5.51 15.31
N VAL A 231 -8.21 4.20 15.55
CA VAL A 231 -9.27 3.43 16.22
C VAL A 231 -9.48 3.88 17.67
N PRO A 232 -8.43 4.07 18.49
CA PRO A 232 -8.62 4.55 19.86
C PRO A 232 -9.27 5.95 19.93
N ASN A 233 -8.85 6.87 19.07
CA ASN A 233 -9.46 8.22 19.03
C ASN A 233 -10.89 8.16 18.51
N LEU A 234 -11.19 7.37 17.47
CA LEU A 234 -12.55 7.19 16.97
C LEU A 234 -13.49 6.66 18.06
N GLN A 235 -13.08 5.60 18.77
CA GLN A 235 -13.88 5.00 19.83
C GLN A 235 -14.14 5.99 20.97
N LEU A 236 -13.12 6.77 21.35
CA LEU A 236 -13.23 7.78 22.40
C LEU A 236 -14.15 8.93 21.98
N GLU A 237 -13.92 9.52 20.81
CA GLU A 237 -14.64 10.71 20.34
C GLU A 237 -16.08 10.39 19.98
N VAL A 238 -16.33 9.31 19.21
CA VAL A 238 -17.69 8.87 18.88
C VAL A 238 -18.43 8.38 20.12
N GLY A 239 -17.76 7.60 20.99
CA GLY A 239 -18.36 7.12 22.24
C GLY A 239 -18.75 8.25 23.18
N MET A 240 -17.94 9.31 23.27
CA MET A 240 -18.28 10.51 24.05
C MET A 240 -19.51 11.24 23.48
N VAL A 241 -19.55 11.46 22.17
CA VAL A 241 -20.66 12.17 21.51
C VAL A 241 -21.97 11.38 21.65
N VAL A 242 -21.95 10.10 21.32
CA VAL A 242 -23.10 9.21 21.37
C VAL A 242 -23.57 8.96 22.81
N GLY A 243 -22.63 8.82 23.76
CA GLY A 243 -22.93 8.66 25.18
C GLY A 243 -23.59 9.91 25.77
N LYS A 244 -23.09 11.10 25.43
CA LYS A 244 -23.70 12.38 25.86
C LYS A 244 -25.12 12.51 25.32
N PHE A 245 -25.32 12.25 24.03
CA PHE A 245 -26.66 12.27 23.43
C PHE A 245 -27.59 11.26 24.11
N SER A 246 -27.13 10.04 24.34
CA SER A 246 -27.93 8.99 24.98
C SER A 246 -28.42 9.40 26.37
N PHE A 247 -27.52 9.95 27.20
CA PHE A 247 -27.88 10.43 28.53
C PHE A 247 -28.93 11.56 28.47
N GLN A 248 -28.74 12.53 27.56
CA GLN A 248 -29.68 13.64 27.37
C GLN A 248 -31.05 13.15 26.87
N SER A 249 -31.05 12.23 25.90
CA SER A 249 -32.26 11.65 25.31
C SER A 249 -33.11 10.90 26.33
N VAL A 250 -32.47 10.11 27.20
CA VAL A 250 -33.17 9.41 28.30
C VAL A 250 -33.75 10.40 29.30
N GLY A 251 -32.97 11.41 29.70
CA GLY A 251 -33.43 12.44 30.63
C GLY A 251 -34.65 13.20 30.10
N GLN A 252 -34.62 13.62 28.84
CA GLN A 252 -35.74 14.28 28.16
C GLN A 252 -36.97 13.36 28.11
N TYR A 253 -36.81 12.11 27.69
CA TYR A 253 -37.92 11.17 27.59
C TYR A 253 -38.62 10.92 28.94
N ILE A 254 -37.85 10.75 30.01
CA ILE A 254 -38.38 10.56 31.37
C ILE A 254 -39.12 11.82 31.84
N GLN A 255 -38.56 13.02 31.60
CA GLN A 255 -39.21 14.27 32.00
C GLN A 255 -40.52 14.51 31.25
N GLU A 256 -40.54 14.28 29.94
CA GLU A 256 -41.73 14.44 29.10
C GLU A 256 -42.84 13.43 29.44
N ASN A 257 -42.46 12.22 29.86
CA ASN A 257 -43.39 11.12 30.14
C ASN A 257 -43.55 10.81 31.63
N ALA A 258 -43.12 11.70 32.54
CA ALA A 258 -43.11 11.45 33.98
C ALA A 258 -44.50 11.08 34.55
N ASN A 259 -45.57 11.61 33.96
CA ASN A 259 -46.95 11.35 34.37
C ASN A 259 -47.64 10.24 33.54
N ASN A 260 -46.94 9.66 32.56
CA ASN A 260 -47.49 8.65 31.65
C ASN A 260 -47.04 7.25 32.09
N VAL A 261 -47.85 6.61 32.93
CA VAL A 261 -47.58 5.27 33.48
C VAL A 261 -47.37 4.23 32.37
N THR A 262 -48.13 4.32 31.27
CA THR A 262 -47.99 3.40 30.13
C THR A 262 -46.63 3.54 29.46
N ALA A 263 -46.17 4.77 29.20
CA ALA A 263 -44.86 5.02 28.60
C ALA A 263 -43.70 4.55 29.50
N MET A 264 -43.84 4.70 30.82
CA MET A 264 -42.84 4.18 31.78
C MET A 264 -42.82 2.65 31.84
N ASN A 265 -43.98 1.99 31.75
CA ASN A 265 -44.06 0.53 31.67
C ASN A 265 -43.45 -0.02 30.37
N LEU A 266 -43.65 0.66 29.24
CA LEU A 266 -43.04 0.29 27.96
C LEU A 266 -41.52 0.49 27.98
N LEU A 267 -41.05 1.56 28.63
CA LEU A 267 -39.63 1.80 28.82
C LEU A 267 -38.97 0.69 29.66
N ALA A 268 -39.66 0.20 30.69
CA ALA A 268 -39.21 -0.95 31.48
C ALA A 268 -39.16 -2.26 30.68
N GLN A 269 -40.01 -2.42 29.66
CA GLN A 269 -39.99 -3.58 28.74
C GLN A 269 -38.85 -3.50 27.71
N ALA A 270 -38.31 -2.31 27.44
CA ALA A 270 -37.23 -2.08 26.49
C ALA A 270 -36.00 -1.44 27.16
N PRO A 271 -35.32 -2.14 28.09
CA PRO A 271 -34.20 -1.57 28.85
C PRO A 271 -33.01 -1.16 27.97
N SER A 272 -32.84 -1.77 26.80
CA SER A 272 -31.80 -1.40 25.83
C SER A 272 -31.95 0.04 25.33
N THR A 273 -33.16 0.57 25.25
CA THR A 273 -33.44 1.97 24.86
C THR A 273 -33.01 3.00 25.91
N ILE A 274 -32.62 2.55 27.11
CA ILE A 274 -32.07 3.35 28.20
C ILE A 274 -30.56 3.15 28.28
N ALA A 275 -30.11 1.90 28.43
CA ALA A 275 -28.71 1.58 28.68
C ALA A 275 -27.82 1.86 27.46
N GLN A 276 -28.36 1.61 26.25
CA GLN A 276 -27.67 1.79 24.98
C GLN A 276 -28.63 2.41 23.97
N SER A 277 -29.18 3.58 24.30
CA SER A 277 -30.17 4.25 23.45
C SER A 277 -29.61 4.57 22.05
N VAL A 278 -28.34 4.93 21.99
CA VAL A 278 -27.58 5.08 20.76
C VAL A 278 -26.20 4.52 21.07
N SER A 279 -25.67 3.71 20.17
CA SER A 279 -24.33 3.14 20.24
C SER A 279 -23.77 3.08 18.82
N PHE A 280 -22.57 2.52 18.67
CA PHE A 280 -21.88 2.45 17.40
C PHE A 280 -21.22 1.10 17.17
N GLU A 281 -21.16 0.69 15.91
CA GLU A 281 -20.42 -0.49 15.46
C GLU A 281 -19.13 -0.09 14.73
N MET A 282 -18.07 -0.85 14.95
CA MET A 282 -16.78 -0.69 14.26
C MET A 282 -16.63 -1.79 13.21
N ILE A 283 -16.66 -1.42 11.93
CA ILE A 283 -16.58 -2.33 10.78
C ILE A 283 -15.22 -2.18 10.11
N ASN A 284 -14.40 -3.21 10.26
CA ASN A 284 -13.09 -3.28 9.63
C ASN A 284 -13.19 -3.93 8.25
N LEU A 285 -13.00 -3.14 7.19
CA LEU A 285 -13.10 -3.57 5.80
C LEU A 285 -11.95 -4.49 5.36
N ARG A 286 -10.78 -4.32 5.98
CA ARG A 286 -9.55 -5.07 5.68
C ARG A 286 -8.80 -5.33 6.98
N PRO A 287 -9.19 -6.39 7.73
CA PRO A 287 -8.52 -6.73 8.97
C PRO A 287 -7.07 -7.15 8.73
N TYR A 288 -6.19 -6.72 9.63
CA TYR A 288 -4.80 -7.13 9.62
C TYR A 288 -4.58 -8.17 10.73
N ASN A 289 -4.46 -9.44 10.34
CA ASN A 289 -4.38 -10.59 11.25
C ASN A 289 -2.99 -11.22 11.32
N GLN A 290 -1.97 -10.63 10.66
CA GLN A 290 -0.64 -11.19 10.57
C GLN A 290 0.44 -10.26 11.17
N PRO A 291 0.57 -10.16 12.50
CA PRO A 291 1.54 -9.27 13.16
C PRO A 291 2.99 -9.46 12.71
N VAL A 292 3.38 -10.71 12.39
CA VAL A 292 4.76 -11.04 11.96
C VAL A 292 5.13 -10.34 10.65
N ALA A 293 4.15 -10.12 9.75
CA ALA A 293 4.41 -9.47 8.48
C ALA A 293 4.81 -7.99 8.65
N THR A 294 4.43 -7.35 9.77
CA THR A 294 4.73 -5.93 10.02
C THR A 294 6.23 -5.67 10.09
N ALA A 295 7.00 -6.58 10.67
CA ALA A 295 8.46 -6.43 10.77
C ALA A 295 9.11 -6.39 9.37
N ILE A 296 8.62 -7.22 8.45
CA ILE A 296 9.15 -7.33 7.09
C ILE A 296 8.68 -6.15 6.22
N THR A 297 7.41 -5.76 6.30
CA THR A 297 6.83 -4.71 5.45
C THR A 297 7.21 -3.30 5.86
N LEU A 298 7.47 -3.04 7.15
CA LEU A 298 7.82 -1.70 7.63
C LEU A 298 9.30 -1.37 7.43
N VAL A 299 10.18 -2.29 7.83
CA VAL A 299 11.63 -2.02 7.95
C VAL A 299 12.48 -3.12 7.29
N GLY A 300 12.04 -4.37 7.35
CA GLY A 300 12.83 -5.50 6.86
C GLY A 300 13.12 -5.41 5.36
N LEU A 301 12.12 -5.10 4.52
CA LEU A 301 12.27 -5.14 3.06
C LEU A 301 13.26 -4.09 2.55
N ILE A 302 13.23 -2.87 3.09
CA ILE A 302 14.19 -1.82 2.70
C ILE A 302 15.63 -2.20 3.07
N TYR A 303 15.86 -2.78 4.26
CA TYR A 303 17.20 -3.20 4.66
C TYR A 303 17.70 -4.40 3.88
N MET A 304 16.82 -5.36 3.55
CA MET A 304 17.18 -6.49 2.70
C MET A 304 17.63 -6.03 1.30
N LEU A 305 16.95 -5.04 0.71
CA LEU A 305 17.36 -4.46 -0.59
C LEU A 305 18.71 -3.74 -0.50
N ILE A 306 18.91 -2.92 0.55
CA ILE A 306 20.16 -2.18 0.75
C ILE A 306 21.34 -3.15 0.95
N PHE A 307 21.18 -4.17 1.80
CA PHE A 307 22.23 -5.15 2.05
C PHE A 307 22.51 -6.01 0.81
N ALA A 308 21.48 -6.45 0.09
CA ALA A 308 21.67 -7.20 -1.16
C ALA A 308 22.41 -6.38 -2.22
N PHE A 309 22.12 -5.08 -2.34
CA PHE A 309 22.82 -4.18 -3.25
C PHE A 309 24.29 -4.02 -2.87
N ILE A 310 24.59 -3.69 -1.61
CA ILE A 310 25.98 -3.50 -1.13
C ILE A 310 26.78 -4.79 -1.30
N LEU A 311 26.20 -5.94 -0.93
CA LEU A 311 26.85 -7.24 -1.07
C LEU A 311 27.13 -7.61 -2.54
N THR A 312 26.17 -7.36 -3.44
CA THR A 312 26.36 -7.62 -4.88
C THR A 312 27.46 -6.74 -5.49
N MET A 313 27.47 -5.44 -5.17
CA MET A 313 28.51 -4.50 -5.63
C MET A 313 29.89 -4.89 -5.10
N THR A 314 29.96 -5.29 -3.83
CA THR A 314 31.21 -5.74 -3.20
C THR A 314 31.70 -7.04 -3.82
N ASN A 315 30.79 -7.97 -4.13
CA ASN A 315 31.13 -9.21 -4.81
C ASN A 315 31.69 -8.93 -6.22
N ASN A 316 31.08 -8.00 -6.98
CA ASN A 316 31.59 -7.60 -8.29
C ASN A 316 33.01 -7.02 -8.19
N ALA A 317 33.22 -6.06 -7.28
CA ALA A 317 34.54 -5.45 -7.06
C ALA A 317 35.60 -6.49 -6.64
N VAL A 318 35.23 -7.46 -5.82
CA VAL A 318 36.12 -8.55 -5.40
C VAL A 318 36.48 -9.47 -6.58
N ARG A 319 35.54 -9.76 -7.47
CA ARG A 319 35.79 -10.58 -8.67
C ARG A 319 36.72 -9.91 -9.67
N GLU A 320 36.66 -8.58 -9.80
CA GLU A 320 37.56 -7.83 -10.69
C GLU A 320 39.02 -7.85 -10.21
N ILE A 321 39.26 -8.10 -8.92
CA ILE A 321 40.60 -8.11 -8.30
C ILE A 321 41.26 -9.51 -8.33
N MET A 322 40.49 -10.58 -8.57
CA MET A 322 40.97 -11.96 -8.71
C MET A 322 41.31 -12.32 -10.16
#